data_AF-A0A1A8D5V5-F1
#
_entry.id   AF-A0A1A8D5V5-F1
#
_cell.length_a   1.000
_cell.length_b   1.000
_cell.length_c   1.000
_cell.angle_alpha   90.00
_cell.angle_beta   90.00
_cell.angle_gamma   90.00
#
_symmetry.space_group_name_H-M   'P 1'
#
loop_
_entity.id
_entity.type
_entity.pdbx_description
1 polymer ?
#
loop_
_entity_poly.entity_id
_entity_poly.type
_entity_poly.pdbx_seq_one_letter_code
_entity_poly.pdbx_strand_id
1 'polypeptide(L)'
;MDGNRDEAEKCISIATRAFEAGEKDKALKFLIKAEKLYPTPRAKALLEALMRNGSSAGNRAHCRRAAGHAGTTGVNSEGGNGESVAHEATKGFSQDQVEGVQRIKRCKDYYEVLGVNKEANDDELKKAYRKLALKFHPDKNHAPGATEAFKKIGNAYAVLSSPDKRQQYDLTGGEEPSSQSRSQRGGFDFHRGFEADITPEDLFNMFFGGSFPSSSTHSFTNGRTSYSHQTDYRQERTEERGDGGFSMFIQLMPIVVLIVVSILSQMMVSPPPYSLYSRPSTGQTVKRQTQNLRVDYYVTQDFKSEFKYSAVQQIEKNVEEDYVTNVRNNCWKERQTKTDLLYAAKVYRDDRMRRKAELMTMDNCKELDRLNNLFRGG
;
A
#
# COMPACT_ATOMS: atom_id res chain seq x y z
N MET A 1 -37.39 -23.67 10.52
CA MET A 1 -36.18 -22.96 10.07
C MET A 1 -36.35 -21.46 10.40
N ASP A 2 -36.38 -21.10 11.68
CA ASP A 2 -37.21 -19.95 12.08
C ASP A 2 -36.39 -18.73 12.55
N GLY A 3 -35.14 -18.91 12.96
CA GLY A 3 -34.28 -17.81 13.45
C GLY A 3 -34.03 -16.68 12.44
N ASN A 4 -34.07 -16.95 11.12
CA ASN A 4 -33.95 -15.91 10.10
C ASN A 4 -35.22 -15.05 9.99
N ARG A 5 -36.39 -15.61 10.34
CA ARG A 5 -37.67 -14.90 10.37
C ARG A 5 -37.73 -13.98 11.59
N ASP A 6 -37.39 -14.49 12.77
CA ASP A 6 -37.37 -13.71 14.01
C ASP A 6 -36.42 -12.51 13.91
N GLU A 7 -35.25 -12.68 13.27
CA GLU A 7 -34.28 -11.60 13.09
C GLU A 7 -34.73 -10.57 12.04
N ALA A 8 -35.49 -10.99 11.01
CA ALA A 8 -36.15 -10.07 10.09
C ALA A 8 -37.27 -9.27 10.77
N GLU A 9 -38.09 -9.91 11.62
CA GLU A 9 -39.16 -9.26 12.38
C GLU A 9 -38.60 -8.24 13.41
N LYS A 10 -37.48 -8.55 14.07
CA LYS A 10 -36.72 -7.56 14.87
C LYS A 10 -36.26 -6.37 14.03
N CYS A 11 -35.68 -6.59 12.85
CA CYS A 11 -35.23 -5.50 11.96
C CYS A 11 -36.40 -4.60 11.53
N ILE A 12 -37.59 -5.17 11.25
CA ILE A 12 -38.81 -4.40 10.95
C ILE A 12 -39.26 -3.56 12.16
N SER A 13 -39.19 -4.12 13.39
CA SER A 13 -39.55 -3.37 14.59
C SER A 13 -38.63 -2.17 14.85
N ILE A 14 -37.32 -2.33 14.62
CA ILE A 14 -36.32 -1.26 14.74
C ILE A 14 -36.55 -0.19 13.66
N ALA A 15 -36.84 -0.60 12.42
CA ALA A 15 -37.17 0.34 11.35
C ALA A 15 -38.43 1.15 11.63
N THR A 16 -39.45 0.54 12.24
CA THR A 16 -40.71 1.23 12.59
C THR A 16 -40.45 2.33 13.62
N ARG A 17 -39.69 2.04 14.69
CA ARG A 17 -39.29 3.06 15.69
C ARG A 17 -38.40 4.15 15.08
N ALA A 18 -37.49 3.80 14.18
CA ALA A 18 -36.65 4.77 13.48
C ALA A 18 -37.47 5.68 12.55
N PHE A 19 -38.56 5.18 11.98
CA PHE A 19 -39.50 5.96 11.19
C PHE A 19 -40.33 6.92 12.05
N GLU A 20 -40.83 6.47 13.20
CA GLU A 20 -41.51 7.30 14.21
C GLU A 20 -40.59 8.41 14.76
N ALA A 21 -39.30 8.13 14.92
CA ALA A 21 -38.27 9.11 15.30
C ALA A 21 -37.84 10.05 14.15
N GLY A 22 -38.43 9.94 12.95
CA GLY A 22 -38.09 10.76 11.78
C GLY A 22 -36.78 10.38 11.06
N GLU A 23 -36.06 9.35 11.52
CA GLU A 23 -34.77 8.91 10.99
C GLU A 23 -34.92 8.00 9.75
N LYS A 24 -35.51 8.54 8.67
CA LYS A 24 -35.85 7.82 7.43
C LYS A 24 -34.69 6.95 6.88
N ASP A 25 -33.46 7.47 6.88
CA ASP A 25 -32.27 6.75 6.39
C ASP A 25 -31.92 5.50 7.22
N LYS A 26 -32.19 5.50 8.52
CA LYS A 26 -31.98 4.32 9.37
C LYS A 26 -33.10 3.31 9.15
N ALA A 27 -34.35 3.77 9.07
CA ALA A 27 -35.50 2.92 8.76
C ALA A 27 -35.32 2.16 7.43
N LEU A 28 -34.92 2.84 6.36
CA LEU A 28 -34.60 2.23 5.06
C LEU A 28 -33.54 1.13 5.16
N LYS A 29 -32.42 1.38 5.85
CA LYS A 29 -31.34 0.39 6.02
C LYS A 29 -31.79 -0.87 6.76
N PHE A 30 -32.61 -0.73 7.80
CA PHE A 30 -33.12 -1.87 8.56
C PHE A 30 -34.20 -2.65 7.79
N LEU A 31 -35.03 -2.00 6.96
CA LEU A 31 -35.99 -2.68 6.09
C LEU A 31 -35.32 -3.45 4.96
N ILE A 32 -34.32 -2.88 4.28
CA ILE A 32 -33.52 -3.59 3.27
C ILE A 32 -32.80 -4.80 3.89
N LYS A 33 -32.31 -4.67 5.13
CA LYS A 33 -31.72 -5.79 5.89
C LYS A 33 -32.77 -6.86 6.20
N ALA A 34 -33.99 -6.48 6.62
CA ALA A 34 -35.07 -7.43 6.89
C ALA A 34 -35.48 -8.20 5.63
N GLU A 35 -35.67 -7.52 4.51
CA GLU A 35 -36.03 -8.14 3.23
C GLU A 35 -34.96 -9.12 2.74
N LYS A 36 -33.67 -8.78 2.93
CA LYS A 36 -32.54 -9.66 2.59
C LYS A 36 -32.44 -10.90 3.49
N LEU A 37 -32.90 -10.83 4.74
CA LEU A 37 -32.89 -11.95 5.70
C LEU A 37 -34.09 -12.88 5.47
N TYR A 38 -35.29 -12.31 5.36
CA TYR A 38 -36.51 -13.05 5.06
C TYR A 38 -37.55 -12.10 4.42
N PRO A 39 -37.88 -12.25 3.12
CA PRO A 39 -38.83 -11.38 2.43
C PRO A 39 -40.23 -11.47 3.05
N THR A 40 -40.69 -10.39 3.70
CA THR A 40 -42.04 -10.29 4.26
C THR A 40 -42.86 -9.21 3.55
N PRO A 41 -44.20 -9.39 3.41
CA PRO A 41 -45.06 -8.35 2.84
C PRO A 41 -45.03 -7.06 3.67
N ARG A 42 -44.86 -7.18 5.00
CA ARG A 42 -44.75 -6.05 5.93
C ARG A 42 -43.50 -5.19 5.69
N ALA A 43 -42.35 -5.81 5.39
CA ALA A 43 -41.14 -5.04 5.05
C ALA A 43 -41.29 -4.26 3.74
N LYS A 44 -41.88 -4.89 2.71
CA LYS A 44 -42.13 -4.27 1.40
C LYS A 44 -43.09 -3.09 1.48
N ALA A 45 -44.23 -3.24 2.14
CA ALA A 45 -45.20 -2.16 2.32
C ALA A 45 -44.61 -0.94 3.05
N LEU A 46 -43.73 -1.16 4.04
CA LEU A 46 -43.03 -0.08 4.75
C LEU A 46 -41.96 0.60 3.89
N LEU A 47 -41.26 -0.12 3.00
CA LEU A 47 -40.34 0.47 2.02
C LEU A 47 -41.07 1.36 1.02
N GLU A 48 -42.18 0.88 0.45
CA GLU A 48 -43.00 1.64 -0.49
C GLU A 48 -43.59 2.90 0.14
N ALA A 49 -44.10 2.81 1.38
CA ALA A 49 -44.59 3.96 2.13
C ALA A 49 -43.48 5.02 2.39
N LEU A 50 -42.26 4.57 2.70
CA LEU A 50 -41.10 5.44 2.88
C LEU A 50 -40.69 6.16 1.59
N MET A 51 -40.69 5.44 0.46
CA MET A 51 -40.36 6.01 -0.85
C MET A 51 -41.43 7.02 -1.31
N ARG A 52 -42.71 6.73 -1.07
CA ARG A 52 -43.83 7.63 -1.43
C ARG A 52 -43.84 8.93 -0.62
N ASN A 53 -43.43 8.88 0.65
CA ASN A 53 -43.32 10.04 1.55
C ASN A 53 -41.95 10.76 1.45
N GLY A 54 -41.16 10.50 0.41
CA GLY A 54 -39.87 11.15 0.14
C GLY A 54 -39.94 12.38 -0.76
N SER A 55 -41.01 12.55 -1.54
CA SER A 55 -41.04 13.46 -2.70
C SER A 55 -41.55 14.88 -2.45
N SER A 56 -41.65 15.33 -1.19
CA SER A 56 -42.08 16.71 -0.88
C SER A 56 -41.38 17.27 0.36
N ALA A 57 -40.29 18.04 0.14
CA ALA A 57 -39.92 19.25 0.87
C ALA A 57 -38.47 19.69 0.56
N GLY A 58 -38.31 20.92 0.04
CA GLY A 58 -37.30 21.88 0.53
C GLY A 58 -35.81 21.68 0.17
N ASN A 59 -35.32 22.57 -0.70
CA ASN A 59 -33.90 22.90 -0.91
C ASN A 59 -33.03 22.89 0.37
N ARG A 60 -31.94 22.10 0.36
CA ARG A 60 -30.61 22.56 0.78
C ARG A 60 -29.53 21.95 -0.13
N ALA A 61 -28.74 22.82 -0.77
CA ALA A 61 -27.65 22.42 -1.63
C ALA A 61 -26.44 21.94 -0.80
N HIS A 62 -26.29 20.63 -0.66
CA HIS A 62 -25.05 20.00 -0.17
C HIS A 62 -24.73 18.75 -1.02
N CYS A 63 -23.74 18.87 -1.89
CA CYS A 63 -23.29 17.75 -2.73
C CYS A 63 -22.61 16.67 -1.88
N ARG A 64 -23.32 15.58 -1.57
CA ARG A 64 -22.71 14.35 -1.03
C ARG A 64 -22.86 13.18 -2.00
N ARG A 65 -21.72 12.81 -2.60
CA ARG A 65 -21.29 11.46 -2.98
C ARG A 65 -22.37 10.37 -3.05
N ALA A 66 -22.84 10.09 -4.27
CA ALA A 66 -23.48 8.82 -4.59
C ALA A 66 -22.45 7.67 -4.69
N ALA A 67 -22.88 6.46 -4.35
CA ALA A 67 -22.16 5.21 -4.60
C ALA A 67 -23.18 4.10 -4.92
N GLY A 68 -22.93 3.37 -6.00
CA GLY A 68 -23.89 2.46 -6.64
C GLY A 68 -24.12 2.91 -8.10
N HIS A 69 -24.46 2.04 -9.04
CA HIS A 69 -24.91 0.66 -8.87
C HIS A 69 -24.68 -0.16 -10.15
N ALA A 70 -24.30 -1.44 -10.02
CA ALA A 70 -24.53 -2.39 -11.10
C ALA A 70 -26.04 -2.71 -11.17
N GLY A 71 -26.62 -2.69 -12.36
CA GLY A 71 -28.05 -2.98 -12.61
C GLY A 71 -28.26 -3.52 -14.04
N THR A 72 -29.21 -4.44 -14.20
CA THR A 72 -29.21 -5.43 -15.29
C THR A 72 -30.49 -5.37 -16.15
N THR A 73 -30.33 -5.39 -17.49
CA THR A 73 -31.26 -5.87 -18.55
C THR A 73 -32.77 -5.50 -18.57
N GLY A 74 -33.27 -5.05 -19.74
CA GLY A 74 -34.65 -5.34 -20.17
C GLY A 74 -35.38 -4.39 -21.15
N VAL A 75 -35.17 -4.54 -22.47
CA VAL A 75 -36.17 -4.69 -23.58
C VAL A 75 -37.60 -4.10 -23.35
N ASN A 76 -38.26 -3.30 -24.22
CA ASN A 76 -38.31 -3.28 -25.72
C ASN A 76 -38.80 -1.92 -26.32
N SER A 77 -38.60 -1.73 -27.64
CA SER A 77 -39.38 -0.95 -28.65
C SER A 77 -40.18 0.32 -28.28
N GLU A 78 -40.22 1.44 -29.01
CA GLU A 78 -39.72 1.89 -30.35
C GLU A 78 -39.91 3.44 -30.41
N GLY A 79 -39.52 4.24 -31.42
CA GLY A 79 -38.82 4.04 -32.69
C GLY A 79 -38.93 5.31 -33.58
N GLY A 80 -37.90 5.69 -34.36
CA GLY A 80 -37.91 6.91 -35.20
C GLY A 80 -36.52 7.32 -35.73
N ASN A 81 -36.41 7.57 -37.05
CA ASN A 81 -35.14 7.84 -37.77
C ASN A 81 -34.55 9.24 -37.51
N GLY A 82 -33.20 9.32 -37.57
CA GLY A 82 -32.42 10.56 -37.70
C GLY A 82 -30.94 10.24 -37.96
N GLU A 83 -30.34 10.82 -39.00
CA GLU A 83 -29.09 10.33 -39.60
C GLU A 83 -27.77 10.71 -38.90
N SER A 84 -26.86 9.73 -38.91
CA SER A 84 -25.39 9.80 -38.96
C SER A 84 -24.62 11.02 -38.38
N VAL A 85 -23.86 10.74 -37.32
CA VAL A 85 -22.41 11.05 -37.30
C VAL A 85 -21.68 9.80 -36.82
N ALA A 86 -20.71 9.32 -37.61
CA ALA A 86 -19.97 8.10 -37.29
C ALA A 86 -18.88 8.36 -36.26
N HIS A 87 -18.93 7.64 -35.12
CA HIS A 87 -17.78 7.46 -34.23
C HIS A 87 -17.58 5.97 -33.90
N GLU A 88 -16.83 5.33 -34.80
CA GLU A 88 -15.78 4.35 -34.53
C GLU A 88 -15.86 3.54 -33.21
N ALA A 89 -16.34 2.30 -33.32
CA ALA A 89 -16.42 1.37 -32.21
C ALA A 89 -15.03 0.89 -31.75
N THR A 90 -14.59 1.31 -30.55
CA THR A 90 -13.42 0.74 -29.87
C THR A 90 -13.71 0.31 -28.43
N LYS A 91 -13.45 -0.98 -28.19
CA LYS A 91 -13.54 -1.78 -26.96
C LYS A 91 -13.40 -1.05 -25.60
N GLY A 92 -14.20 -1.51 -24.63
CA GLY A 92 -13.60 -2.12 -23.43
C GLY A 92 -13.82 -1.48 -22.05
N PHE A 93 -14.66 -0.45 -21.91
CA PHE A 93 -14.88 0.26 -20.64
C PHE A 93 -16.37 0.35 -20.25
N SER A 94 -16.64 0.31 -18.95
CA SER A 94 -17.99 0.47 -18.38
C SER A 94 -18.34 1.96 -18.23
N GLN A 95 -19.63 2.29 -18.38
CA GLN A 95 -20.13 3.66 -18.18
C GLN A 95 -19.76 4.21 -16.78
N ASP A 96 -19.83 3.36 -15.75
CA ASP A 96 -19.41 3.68 -14.37
C ASP A 96 -17.94 4.13 -14.27
N GLN A 97 -17.06 3.60 -15.13
CA GLN A 97 -15.64 3.95 -15.17
C GLN A 97 -15.44 5.34 -15.75
N VAL A 98 -16.17 5.67 -16.83
CA VAL A 98 -16.14 7.00 -17.46
C VAL A 98 -16.67 8.07 -16.50
N GLU A 99 -17.81 7.81 -15.85
CA GLU A 99 -18.38 8.73 -14.86
C GLU A 99 -17.44 8.93 -13.67
N GLY A 100 -16.84 7.85 -13.15
CA GLY A 100 -15.84 7.89 -12.08
C GLY A 100 -14.62 8.75 -12.41
N VAL A 101 -14.07 8.60 -13.63
CA VAL A 101 -12.94 9.41 -14.13
C VAL A 101 -13.35 10.88 -14.25
N GLN A 102 -14.49 11.18 -14.85
CA GLN A 102 -14.99 12.55 -14.97
C GLN A 102 -15.21 13.20 -13.60
N ARG A 103 -15.74 12.46 -12.62
CA ARG A 103 -15.94 12.97 -11.25
C ARG A 103 -14.62 13.37 -10.61
N ILE A 104 -13.59 12.53 -10.69
CA ILE A 104 -12.25 12.85 -10.15
C ILE A 104 -11.62 14.05 -10.88
N LYS A 105 -11.76 14.13 -12.21
CA LYS A 105 -11.25 15.28 -12.98
C LYS A 105 -11.91 16.61 -12.58
N ARG A 106 -13.19 16.60 -12.23
CA ARG A 106 -13.99 17.78 -11.80
C ARG A 106 -13.72 18.23 -10.37
N CYS A 107 -13.31 17.34 -9.46
CA CYS A 107 -12.91 17.72 -8.10
C CYS A 107 -11.62 18.54 -8.10
N LYS A 108 -11.59 19.58 -7.26
CA LYS A 108 -10.41 20.44 -7.03
C LYS A 108 -9.74 20.16 -5.68
N ASP A 109 -10.53 19.94 -4.63
CA ASP A 109 -10.03 19.60 -3.29
C ASP A 109 -9.46 18.17 -3.25
N TYR A 110 -8.25 17.99 -2.72
CA TYR A 110 -7.61 16.67 -2.55
C TYR A 110 -8.41 15.74 -1.63
N TYR A 111 -9.07 16.30 -0.62
CA TYR A 111 -10.01 15.56 0.25
C TYR A 111 -11.22 15.03 -0.52
N GLU A 112 -11.73 15.76 -1.52
CA GLU A 112 -12.84 15.31 -2.37
C GLU A 112 -12.42 14.27 -3.42
N VAL A 113 -11.21 14.42 -3.98
CA VAL A 113 -10.56 13.47 -4.90
C VAL A 113 -10.43 12.10 -4.23
N LEU A 114 -9.90 12.05 -3.00
CA LEU A 114 -9.86 10.82 -2.19
C LEU A 114 -11.24 10.45 -1.61
N GLY A 115 -12.15 11.42 -1.50
CA GLY A 115 -13.47 11.25 -0.92
C GLY A 115 -13.42 10.93 0.57
N VAL A 116 -12.62 11.67 1.32
CA VAL A 116 -12.49 11.62 2.78
C VAL A 116 -12.95 12.94 3.40
N ASN A 117 -13.15 13.00 4.72
CA ASN A 117 -13.38 14.27 5.41
C ASN A 117 -12.07 15.06 5.57
N LYS A 118 -12.13 16.37 5.80
CA LYS A 118 -10.93 17.20 6.11
C LYS A 118 -10.27 16.76 7.42
N GLU A 119 -11.06 16.23 8.36
CA GLU A 119 -10.63 15.65 9.64
C GLU A 119 -10.21 14.18 9.55
N ALA A 120 -10.10 13.59 8.34
CA ALA A 120 -9.80 12.17 8.20
C ALA A 120 -8.41 11.80 8.74
N ASN A 121 -8.35 10.65 9.43
CA ASN A 121 -7.11 10.11 9.99
C ASN A 121 -6.28 9.40 8.90
N ASP A 122 -4.98 9.21 9.12
CA ASP A 122 -4.04 8.66 8.13
C ASP A 122 -4.44 7.26 7.63
N ASP A 123 -5.03 6.45 8.50
CA ASP A 123 -5.57 5.14 8.15
C ASP A 123 -6.76 5.22 7.20
N GLU A 124 -7.57 6.28 7.29
CA GLU A 124 -8.69 6.51 6.37
C GLU A 124 -8.18 7.01 5.01
N LEU A 125 -7.17 7.89 5.00
CA LEU A 125 -6.46 8.32 3.78
C LEU A 125 -5.85 7.10 3.06
N LYS A 126 -5.11 6.24 3.77
CA LYS A 126 -4.54 4.99 3.25
C LYS A 126 -5.60 4.05 2.67
N LYS A 127 -6.72 3.86 3.37
CA LYS A 127 -7.85 3.00 2.92
C LYS A 127 -8.55 3.58 1.69
N ALA A 128 -8.77 4.90 1.64
CA ALA A 128 -9.39 5.59 0.53
C ALA A 128 -8.52 5.55 -0.73
N TYR A 129 -7.23 5.89 -0.60
CA TYR A 129 -6.24 5.82 -1.67
C TYR A 129 -6.15 4.40 -2.24
N ARG A 130 -5.97 3.36 -1.41
CA ARG A 130 -5.92 1.96 -1.87
C ARG A 130 -7.17 1.55 -2.66
N LYS A 131 -8.36 1.97 -2.21
CA LYS A 131 -9.64 1.67 -2.87
C LYS A 131 -9.79 2.38 -4.22
N LEU A 132 -9.25 3.59 -4.36
CA LEU A 132 -9.29 4.36 -5.61
C LEU A 132 -8.20 3.90 -6.58
N ALA A 133 -6.98 3.69 -6.11
CA ALA A 133 -5.87 3.18 -6.90
C ALA A 133 -6.25 1.87 -7.61
N LEU A 134 -6.83 0.89 -6.89
CA LEU A 134 -7.30 -0.38 -7.48
C LEU A 134 -8.46 -0.24 -8.49
N LYS A 135 -9.20 0.88 -8.47
CA LYS A 135 -10.35 1.15 -9.37
C LYS A 135 -9.96 1.97 -10.60
N PHE A 136 -8.93 2.80 -10.49
CA PHE A 136 -8.47 3.70 -11.55
C PHE A 136 -7.08 3.33 -12.09
N HIS A 137 -6.54 2.19 -11.67
CA HIS A 137 -5.29 1.64 -12.21
C HIS A 137 -5.39 1.48 -13.73
N PRO A 138 -4.41 1.92 -14.53
CA PRO A 138 -4.50 1.93 -15.99
C PRO A 138 -4.71 0.53 -16.60
N ASP A 139 -4.13 -0.51 -16.00
CA ASP A 139 -4.33 -1.93 -16.39
C ASP A 139 -5.79 -2.44 -16.24
N LYS A 140 -6.59 -1.80 -15.36
CA LYS A 140 -7.97 -2.25 -15.05
C LYS A 140 -9.05 -1.29 -15.51
N ASN A 141 -8.68 -0.05 -15.81
CA ASN A 141 -9.61 0.99 -16.24
C ASN A 141 -9.06 1.68 -17.49
N HIS A 142 -9.58 1.26 -18.64
CA HIS A 142 -9.21 1.75 -19.97
C HIS A 142 -10.07 2.96 -20.41
N ALA A 143 -10.84 3.58 -19.51
CA ALA A 143 -11.67 4.73 -19.84
C ALA A 143 -10.82 5.97 -20.22
N PRO A 144 -11.28 6.81 -21.15
CA PRO A 144 -10.54 8.01 -21.56
C PRO A 144 -10.30 8.96 -20.38
N GLY A 145 -9.02 9.26 -20.11
CA GLY A 145 -8.60 10.09 -18.97
C GLY A 145 -8.38 9.34 -17.65
N ALA A 146 -8.46 8.00 -17.61
CA ALA A 146 -8.18 7.21 -16.41
C ALA A 146 -6.80 7.50 -15.80
N THR A 147 -5.77 7.62 -16.65
CA THR A 147 -4.39 7.99 -16.24
C THR A 147 -4.32 9.36 -15.56
N GLU A 148 -5.08 10.35 -16.03
CA GLU A 148 -5.13 11.68 -15.40
C GLU A 148 -5.85 11.65 -14.05
N ALA A 149 -6.95 10.90 -13.94
CA ALA A 149 -7.64 10.68 -12.68
C ALA A 149 -6.76 9.93 -11.67
N PHE A 150 -5.99 8.93 -12.13
CA PHE A 150 -5.04 8.19 -11.30
C PHE A 150 -3.90 9.11 -10.80
N LYS A 151 -3.32 9.95 -11.67
CA LYS A 151 -2.34 10.98 -11.28
C LYS A 151 -2.92 11.94 -10.23
N LYS A 152 -4.15 12.43 -10.40
CA LYS A 152 -4.82 13.28 -9.39
C LYS A 152 -5.01 12.55 -8.05
N ILE A 153 -5.38 11.27 -8.06
CA ILE A 153 -5.48 10.44 -6.83
C ILE A 153 -4.11 10.30 -6.15
N GLY A 154 -3.05 10.07 -6.93
CA GLY A 154 -1.66 10.00 -6.44
C GLY A 154 -1.21 11.30 -5.78
N ASN A 155 -1.35 12.43 -6.47
CA ASN A 155 -0.98 13.75 -5.97
C ASN A 155 -1.75 14.10 -4.68
N ALA A 156 -3.06 13.87 -4.67
CA ALA A 156 -3.91 14.11 -3.50
C ALA A 156 -3.44 13.30 -2.27
N TYR A 157 -3.08 12.03 -2.45
CA TYR A 157 -2.54 11.23 -1.36
C TYR A 157 -1.13 11.67 -0.95
N ALA A 158 -0.22 11.96 -1.89
CA ALA A 158 1.15 12.38 -1.59
C ALA A 158 1.24 13.71 -0.81
N VAL A 159 0.26 14.61 -0.99
CA VAL A 159 0.13 15.84 -0.20
C VAL A 159 -0.51 15.55 1.16
N LEU A 160 -1.63 14.81 1.20
CA LEU A 160 -2.39 14.59 2.43
C LEU A 160 -1.78 13.55 3.38
N SER A 161 -0.88 12.68 2.92
CA SER A 161 -0.26 11.62 3.74
C SER A 161 0.97 12.08 4.53
N SER A 162 1.46 13.31 4.29
CA SER A 162 2.55 13.93 5.06
C SER A 162 1.95 15.06 5.91
N PRO A 163 2.18 15.08 7.24
CA PRO A 163 1.56 16.08 8.11
C PRO A 163 1.96 17.51 7.72
N ASP A 164 3.23 17.73 7.38
CA ASP A 164 3.76 19.04 7.00
C ASP A 164 3.15 19.54 5.69
N LYS A 165 3.05 18.66 4.68
CA LYS A 165 2.45 18.99 3.38
C LYS A 165 0.94 19.19 3.47
N ARG A 166 0.25 18.40 4.30
CA ARG A 166 -1.17 18.56 4.62
C ARG A 166 -1.43 19.91 5.29
N GLN A 167 -0.62 20.27 6.28
CA GLN A 167 -0.72 21.57 6.95
C GLN A 167 -0.49 22.74 5.97
N GLN A 168 0.51 22.65 5.10
CA GLN A 168 0.75 23.66 4.07
C GLN A 168 -0.43 23.77 3.09
N TYR A 169 -0.98 22.65 2.62
CA TYR A 169 -2.15 22.62 1.75
C TYR A 169 -3.41 23.22 2.41
N ASP A 170 -3.65 22.88 3.68
CA ASP A 170 -4.78 23.40 4.46
C ASP A 170 -4.65 24.91 4.73
N LEU A 171 -3.42 25.45 4.76
CA LEU A 171 -3.13 26.88 4.93
C LEU A 171 -3.19 27.69 3.62
N THR A 172 -2.68 27.14 2.51
CA THR A 172 -2.64 27.84 1.21
C THR A 172 -3.97 27.79 0.46
N GLY A 173 -4.82 26.80 0.74
CA GLY A 173 -6.09 26.60 0.05
C GLY A 173 -5.95 25.79 -1.24
N GLY A 174 -7.06 25.20 -1.68
CA GLY A 174 -7.10 24.15 -2.71
C GLY A 174 -6.87 24.57 -4.17
N GLU A 175 -5.98 25.53 -4.43
CA GLU A 175 -5.53 25.81 -5.80
C GLU A 175 -4.33 24.93 -6.15
N GLU A 176 -4.57 23.90 -6.98
CA GLU A 176 -3.49 23.34 -7.80
C GLU A 176 -2.98 24.47 -8.73
N PRO A 177 -1.68 24.82 -8.71
CA PRO A 177 -1.16 25.86 -9.58
C PRO A 177 -1.17 25.36 -11.03
N SER A 178 -2.28 25.61 -11.72
CA SER A 178 -2.41 25.39 -13.15
C SER A 178 -1.31 26.18 -13.86
N SER A 179 -0.44 25.47 -14.58
CA SER A 179 0.78 25.99 -15.18
C SER A 179 0.54 27.07 -16.24
N GLN A 180 0.34 28.32 -15.82
CA GLN A 180 0.25 29.49 -16.69
C GLN A 180 0.51 30.81 -15.93
N SER A 181 1.68 31.39 -16.20
CA SER A 181 2.01 32.82 -16.01
C SER A 181 1.88 33.45 -14.61
N ARG A 182 3.02 33.56 -13.91
CA ARG A 182 3.63 34.88 -13.61
C ARG A 182 5.02 34.72 -13.04
N SER A 183 6.00 35.36 -13.67
CA SER A 183 7.32 35.58 -13.06
C SER A 183 7.24 36.68 -11.98
N GLN A 184 8.32 36.80 -11.21
CA GLN A 184 8.82 38.05 -10.64
C GLN A 184 8.38 38.46 -9.22
N ARG A 185 8.79 37.66 -8.22
CA ARG A 185 9.54 38.15 -7.05
C ARG A 185 10.25 37.01 -6.32
N GLY A 186 11.43 37.30 -5.76
CA GLY A 186 12.31 36.30 -5.15
C GLY A 186 11.71 35.65 -3.90
N GLY A 187 11.70 34.32 -3.87
CA GLY A 187 11.26 33.46 -2.78
C GLY A 187 11.50 32.01 -3.16
N PHE A 188 11.83 31.15 -2.18
CA PHE A 188 12.23 29.75 -2.38
C PHE A 188 11.35 28.98 -3.37
N ASP A 189 11.94 28.55 -4.48
CA ASP A 189 11.26 27.86 -5.59
C ASP A 189 11.06 26.37 -5.26
N PHE A 190 9.94 26.04 -4.62
CA PHE A 190 9.65 24.68 -4.10
C PHE A 190 9.25 23.66 -5.18
N HIS A 191 9.30 24.04 -6.47
CA HIS A 191 8.87 23.18 -7.58
C HIS A 191 9.99 22.44 -8.34
N ARG A 192 11.26 22.59 -7.94
CA ARG A 192 12.38 21.82 -8.54
C ARG A 192 12.63 20.45 -7.90
N GLY A 193 11.78 20.03 -6.94
CA GLY A 193 11.92 18.80 -6.15
C GLY A 193 10.93 17.69 -6.48
N PHE A 194 10.22 17.77 -7.62
CA PHE A 194 9.45 16.63 -8.15
C PHE A 194 10.32 15.93 -9.21
N GLU A 195 11.17 15.00 -8.77
CA GLU A 195 11.87 14.09 -9.68
C GLU A 195 10.83 13.38 -10.56
N ALA A 196 10.98 13.50 -11.88
CA ALA A 196 10.07 12.90 -12.85
C ALA A 196 10.24 11.37 -12.99
N ASP A 197 11.00 10.75 -12.08
CA ASP A 197 11.44 9.36 -12.12
C ASP A 197 10.78 8.45 -11.07
N ILE A 198 9.95 9.00 -10.16
CA ILE A 198 9.09 8.20 -9.27
C ILE A 198 7.65 8.37 -9.70
N THR A 199 7.14 7.42 -10.48
CA THR A 199 5.72 7.42 -10.85
C THR A 199 4.85 7.11 -9.62
N PRO A 200 3.58 7.59 -9.54
CA PRO A 200 2.65 7.16 -8.49
C PRO A 200 2.47 5.63 -8.43
N GLU A 201 2.67 4.95 -9.55
CA GLU A 201 2.75 3.50 -9.70
C GLU A 201 3.98 2.91 -8.98
N ASP A 202 5.17 3.51 -9.13
CA ASP A 202 6.38 3.11 -8.39
C ASP A 202 6.25 3.35 -6.89
N LEU A 203 5.67 4.48 -6.47
CA LEU A 203 5.39 4.76 -5.07
C LEU A 203 4.38 3.74 -4.47
N PHE A 204 3.38 3.33 -5.25
CA PHE A 204 2.44 2.28 -4.87
C PHE A 204 3.14 0.91 -4.78
N ASN A 205 4.00 0.56 -5.73
CA ASN A 205 4.75 -0.70 -5.74
C ASN A 205 5.77 -0.76 -4.60
N MET A 206 6.49 0.32 -4.32
CA MET A 206 7.45 0.41 -3.22
C MET A 206 6.79 0.27 -1.85
N PHE A 207 5.56 0.75 -1.68
CA PHE A 207 4.87 0.78 -0.38
C PHE A 207 3.85 -0.37 -0.17
N PHE A 208 3.27 -0.92 -1.25
CA PHE A 208 2.24 -1.96 -1.19
C PHE A 208 2.54 -3.22 -2.02
N GLY A 209 3.62 -3.23 -2.83
CA GLY A 209 3.96 -4.30 -3.78
C GLY A 209 4.59 -5.57 -3.20
N GLY A 210 4.74 -5.67 -1.87
CA GLY A 210 4.90 -6.97 -1.18
C GLY A 210 6.13 -7.81 -1.54
N SER A 211 7.23 -7.20 -2.00
CA SER A 211 8.52 -7.88 -2.19
C SER A 211 9.67 -6.99 -1.75
N PHE A 212 10.59 -7.56 -0.97
CA PHE A 212 11.79 -6.88 -0.47
C PHE A 212 12.65 -6.36 -1.64
N PRO A 213 13.10 -5.09 -1.64
CA PRO A 213 14.11 -4.62 -2.58
C PRO A 213 15.50 -5.12 -2.15
N SER A 214 15.78 -6.40 -2.39
CA SER A 214 17.16 -6.83 -2.56
C SER A 214 17.63 -6.35 -3.93
N SER A 215 18.35 -5.23 -3.95
CA SER A 215 19.45 -4.98 -4.88
C SER A 215 19.27 -5.42 -6.36
N SER A 216 18.62 -4.62 -7.21
CA SER A 216 18.84 -4.59 -8.68
C SER A 216 18.07 -3.45 -9.36
N THR A 217 18.66 -2.26 -9.45
CA THR A 217 18.16 -1.19 -10.33
C THR A 217 18.59 -1.46 -11.77
N HIS A 218 17.74 -2.12 -12.55
CA HIS A 218 17.87 -2.20 -14.01
C HIS A 218 16.81 -1.33 -14.69
N SER A 219 17.12 -0.04 -14.81
CA SER A 219 16.37 0.89 -15.65
C SER A 219 16.64 0.62 -17.14
N PHE A 220 15.73 -0.12 -17.78
CA PHE A 220 15.72 -0.28 -19.23
C PHE A 220 15.31 1.04 -19.89
N THR A 221 16.28 1.79 -20.40
CA THR A 221 16.02 2.95 -21.26
C THR A 221 15.72 2.42 -22.67
N ASN A 222 14.52 2.74 -23.19
CA ASN A 222 14.10 2.33 -24.52
C ASN A 222 13.97 3.58 -25.39
N GLY A 223 15.08 3.97 -26.02
CA GLY A 223 15.14 5.17 -26.86
C GLY A 223 14.35 5.00 -28.16
N ARG A 224 13.55 6.01 -28.51
CA ARG A 224 13.18 6.28 -29.90
C ARG A 224 13.30 7.77 -30.21
N THR A 225 13.97 8.02 -31.34
CA THR A 225 14.31 9.32 -31.91
C THR A 225 13.10 10.06 -32.46
N SER A 226 13.15 11.40 -32.41
CA SER A 226 12.52 12.26 -33.41
C SER A 226 13.36 13.54 -33.60
N TYR A 227 13.26 14.18 -34.77
CA TYR A 227 14.28 15.05 -35.33
C TYR A 227 13.71 16.40 -35.79
N SER A 228 14.33 17.51 -35.34
CA SER A 228 14.13 18.91 -35.81
C SER A 228 12.70 19.50 -35.62
N HIS A 229 12.44 20.82 -35.66
CA HIS A 229 13.21 21.98 -36.16
C HIS A 229 12.86 23.25 -35.36
N GLN A 230 13.79 24.23 -35.34
CA GLN A 230 13.59 25.69 -35.09
C GLN A 230 13.09 26.12 -33.68
N THR A 231 13.42 27.32 -33.19
CA THR A 231 14.02 28.52 -33.83
C THR A 231 15.06 29.20 -32.94
N ASP A 232 16.05 29.86 -33.54
CA ASP A 232 16.99 30.74 -32.84
C ASP A 232 16.30 31.92 -32.13
N TYR A 233 16.74 32.22 -30.91
CA TYR A 233 17.00 33.60 -30.51
C TYR A 233 18.31 33.71 -29.73
N ARG A 234 19.24 34.42 -30.36
CA ARG A 234 20.57 34.79 -29.87
C ARG A 234 20.50 35.66 -28.61
N GLN A 235 21.18 35.24 -27.55
CA GLN A 235 21.69 36.19 -26.55
C GLN A 235 23.10 35.78 -26.11
N GLU A 236 24.09 36.55 -26.56
CA GLU A 236 25.48 36.39 -26.18
C GLU A 236 25.66 36.73 -24.69
N ARG A 237 26.19 35.79 -23.92
CA ARG A 237 27.12 36.10 -22.83
C ARG A 237 28.39 35.29 -22.99
N THR A 238 29.43 36.02 -23.34
CA THR A 238 30.82 35.61 -23.23
C THR A 238 31.14 35.41 -21.75
N GLU A 239 31.38 34.17 -21.32
CA GLU A 239 32.10 33.87 -20.09
C GLU A 239 33.05 32.69 -20.35
N GLU A 240 34.17 32.68 -19.64
CA GLU A 240 35.43 32.23 -20.23
C GLU A 240 35.60 30.71 -20.32
N ARG A 241 36.32 30.30 -21.37
CA ARG A 241 36.79 28.93 -21.61
C ARG A 241 37.94 28.59 -20.64
N GLY A 242 37.60 28.38 -19.36
CA GLY A 242 38.50 27.97 -18.29
C GLY A 242 38.57 26.45 -18.10
N ASP A 243 39.64 25.85 -18.63
CA ASP A 243 40.21 24.52 -18.30
C ASP A 243 39.27 23.31 -18.15
N GLY A 244 39.12 22.55 -19.24
CA GLY A 244 38.25 21.37 -19.37
C GLY A 244 38.72 20.08 -18.67
N GLY A 245 39.37 20.19 -17.51
CA GLY A 245 39.75 19.05 -16.66
C GLY A 245 39.00 19.05 -15.32
N PHE A 246 39.10 20.15 -14.56
CA PHE A 246 38.61 20.22 -13.18
C PHE A 246 37.08 20.10 -13.02
N SER A 247 36.29 20.51 -14.01
CA SER A 247 34.83 20.40 -13.97
C SER A 247 34.35 18.95 -13.82
N MET A 248 34.97 17.99 -14.51
CA MET A 248 34.64 16.57 -14.37
C MET A 248 35.02 16.02 -12.99
N PHE A 249 36.13 16.46 -12.40
CA PHE A 249 36.49 16.06 -11.04
C PHE A 249 35.48 16.57 -10.02
N ILE A 250 35.02 17.82 -10.11
CA ILE A 250 34.00 18.37 -9.21
C ILE A 250 32.65 17.62 -9.38
N GLN A 251 32.29 17.25 -10.61
CA GLN A 251 31.07 16.47 -10.88
C GLN A 251 31.14 15.03 -10.35
N LEU A 252 32.32 14.39 -10.37
CA LEU A 252 32.53 13.02 -9.87
C LEU A 252 32.83 12.96 -8.37
N MET A 253 33.30 14.06 -7.75
CA MET A 253 33.64 14.11 -6.32
C MET A 253 32.54 13.56 -5.39
N PRO A 254 31.24 13.89 -5.53
CA PRO A 254 30.19 13.31 -4.69
C PRO A 254 30.11 11.77 -4.79
N ILE A 255 30.27 11.23 -6.01
CA ILE A 255 30.24 9.79 -6.27
C ILE A 255 31.48 9.11 -5.69
N VAL A 256 32.66 9.70 -5.89
CA VAL A 256 33.93 9.22 -5.32
C VAL A 256 33.88 9.24 -3.79
N VAL A 257 33.36 10.31 -3.18
CA VAL A 257 33.18 10.41 -1.73
C VAL A 257 32.21 9.33 -1.22
N LEU A 258 31.08 9.09 -1.90
CA LEU A 258 30.16 8.02 -1.52
C LEU A 258 30.80 6.63 -1.61
N ILE A 259 31.57 6.35 -2.66
CA ILE A 259 32.31 5.09 -2.82
C ILE A 259 33.35 4.93 -1.71
N VAL A 260 34.16 5.97 -1.46
CA VAL A 260 35.18 5.99 -0.39
C VAL A 260 34.54 5.80 0.98
N VAL A 261 33.44 6.50 1.31
CA VAL A 261 32.71 6.34 2.56
C VAL A 261 32.14 4.92 2.69
N SER A 262 31.64 4.32 1.60
CA SER A 262 31.14 2.95 1.61
C SER A 262 32.26 1.92 1.88
N ILE A 263 33.43 2.09 1.25
CA ILE A 263 34.60 1.23 1.46
C ILE A 263 35.17 1.40 2.89
N LEU A 264 35.34 2.64 3.36
CA LEU A 264 35.80 2.92 4.72
C LEU A 264 34.83 2.37 5.77
N SER A 265 33.53 2.47 5.53
CA SER A 265 32.50 1.89 6.39
C SER A 265 32.62 0.36 6.46
N GLN A 266 32.87 -0.31 5.32
CA GLN A 266 33.12 -1.76 5.30
C GLN A 266 34.39 -2.16 6.05
N MET A 267 35.45 -1.33 6.01
CA MET A 267 36.68 -1.57 6.78
C MET A 267 36.52 -1.34 8.30
N MET A 268 35.51 -0.59 8.73
CA MET A 268 35.21 -0.36 10.15
C MET A 268 34.27 -1.41 10.78
N VAL A 269 33.66 -2.29 9.99
CA VAL A 269 32.83 -3.38 10.52
C VAL A 269 33.73 -4.52 10.99
N SER A 270 34.04 -4.53 12.29
CA SER A 270 34.68 -5.69 12.94
C SER A 270 33.80 -6.94 12.78
N PRO A 271 34.37 -8.12 12.49
CA PRO A 271 33.61 -9.36 12.41
C PRO A 271 32.97 -9.70 13.78
N PRO A 272 31.79 -10.34 13.82
CA PRO A 272 31.16 -10.72 15.07
C PRO A 272 32.03 -11.72 15.84
N PRO A 273 32.10 -11.66 17.18
CA PRO A 273 33.00 -12.49 17.98
C PRO A 273 32.63 -13.99 18.00
N TYR A 274 31.45 -14.36 17.52
CA TYR A 274 30.97 -15.74 17.41
C TYR A 274 30.03 -15.95 16.22
N SER A 275 29.68 -17.21 15.96
CA SER A 275 28.51 -17.61 15.17
C SER A 275 27.89 -18.91 15.70
N LEU A 276 26.60 -19.11 15.43
CA LEU A 276 25.87 -20.34 15.79
C LEU A 276 26.16 -21.52 14.83
N TYR A 277 26.88 -21.29 13.73
CA TYR A 277 27.18 -22.27 12.70
C TYR A 277 28.62 -22.09 12.25
N SER A 278 29.36 -23.18 11.99
CA SER A 278 30.75 -23.11 11.54
C SER A 278 30.89 -22.24 10.28
N ARG A 279 31.81 -21.26 10.32
CA ARG A 279 32.14 -20.38 9.19
C ARG A 279 33.64 -20.39 8.93
N PRO A 280 34.13 -21.31 8.08
CA PRO A 280 35.54 -21.37 7.70
C PRO A 280 36.06 -20.07 7.06
N SER A 281 35.21 -19.36 6.31
CA SER A 281 35.55 -18.10 5.64
C SER A 281 35.88 -16.94 6.59
N THR A 282 35.41 -16.97 7.83
CA THR A 282 35.72 -15.97 8.87
C THR A 282 36.63 -16.53 9.97
N GLY A 283 37.23 -17.70 9.76
CA GLY A 283 38.06 -18.39 10.75
C GLY A 283 37.30 -18.99 11.95
N GLN A 284 35.97 -18.83 12.00
CA GLN A 284 35.11 -19.29 13.09
C GLN A 284 34.87 -20.81 12.99
N THR A 285 35.89 -21.55 13.44
CA THR A 285 35.99 -23.01 13.32
C THR A 285 36.09 -23.70 14.69
N VAL A 286 36.49 -22.97 15.73
CA VAL A 286 36.68 -23.53 17.08
C VAL A 286 35.31 -23.64 17.76
N LYS A 287 34.84 -24.86 17.93
CA LYS A 287 33.58 -25.17 18.64
C LYS A 287 33.73 -24.93 20.15
N ARG A 288 32.73 -24.28 20.75
CA ARG A 288 32.56 -24.06 22.19
C ARG A 288 31.11 -24.31 22.60
N GLN A 289 30.85 -24.41 23.90
CA GLN A 289 29.51 -24.55 24.49
C GLN A 289 29.28 -23.51 25.58
N THR A 290 28.06 -22.98 25.66
CA THR A 290 27.65 -22.04 26.72
C THR A 290 27.42 -22.75 28.05
N GLN A 291 27.54 -22.03 29.17
CA GLN A 291 27.41 -22.63 30.50
C GLN A 291 25.99 -23.08 30.87
N ASN A 292 24.94 -22.33 30.50
CA ASN A 292 23.58 -22.61 30.99
C ASN A 292 22.83 -23.58 30.07
N LEU A 293 22.62 -23.18 28.81
CA LEU A 293 21.83 -23.94 27.83
C LEU A 293 22.67 -24.97 27.06
N ARG A 294 24.00 -24.97 27.22
CA ARG A 294 24.96 -25.83 26.48
C ARG A 294 24.82 -25.68 24.96
N VAL A 295 24.57 -24.46 24.50
CA VAL A 295 24.43 -24.15 23.07
C VAL A 295 25.81 -24.22 22.42
N ASP A 296 25.89 -24.97 21.33
CA ASP A 296 27.09 -25.04 20.49
C ASP A 296 27.27 -23.72 19.73
N TYR A 297 28.46 -23.10 19.85
CA TYR A 297 28.83 -21.90 19.10
C TYR A 297 30.28 -21.97 18.60
N TYR A 298 30.60 -21.18 17.59
CA TYR A 298 31.87 -21.21 16.88
C TYR A 298 32.59 -19.87 16.99
N VAL A 299 33.88 -19.92 17.29
CA VAL A 299 34.75 -18.75 17.48
C VAL A 299 36.05 -18.88 16.70
N THR A 300 36.78 -17.77 16.58
CA THR A 300 38.15 -17.72 16.04
C THR A 300 39.14 -18.42 16.97
N GLN A 301 40.34 -18.73 16.47
CA GLN A 301 41.39 -19.37 17.28
C GLN A 301 41.88 -18.46 18.43
N ASP A 302 41.95 -17.16 18.17
CA ASP A 302 42.46 -16.14 19.12
C ASP A 302 41.46 -15.72 20.20
N PHE A 303 40.23 -16.25 20.19
CA PHE A 303 39.15 -15.88 21.10
C PHE A 303 39.54 -15.96 22.59
N LYS A 304 40.38 -16.92 22.98
CA LYS A 304 40.85 -17.08 24.38
C LYS A 304 41.86 -16.00 24.80
N SER A 305 42.62 -15.45 23.86
CA SER A 305 43.57 -14.36 24.09
C SER A 305 42.92 -12.98 24.00
N GLU A 306 41.89 -12.86 23.15
CA GLU A 306 41.15 -11.61 22.93
C GLU A 306 40.15 -11.31 24.07
N PHE A 307 39.38 -12.31 24.52
CA PHE A 307 38.29 -12.13 25.48
C PHE A 307 38.60 -12.68 26.87
N LYS A 308 38.59 -11.78 27.88
CA LYS A 308 38.67 -12.15 29.30
C LYS A 308 37.39 -12.81 29.80
N TYR A 309 37.47 -13.56 30.89
CA TYR A 309 36.36 -14.35 31.46
C TYR A 309 35.01 -13.62 31.58
N SER A 310 35.01 -12.36 32.06
CA SER A 310 33.79 -11.55 32.16
C SER A 310 33.17 -11.19 30.81
N ALA A 311 33.98 -10.92 29.79
CA ALA A 311 33.50 -10.71 28.42
C ALA A 311 32.98 -12.01 27.80
N VAL A 312 33.62 -13.15 28.09
CA VAL A 312 33.15 -14.47 27.65
C VAL A 312 31.76 -14.80 28.24
N GLN A 313 31.49 -14.46 29.51
CA GLN A 313 30.14 -14.62 30.09
C GLN A 313 29.07 -13.77 29.38
N GLN A 314 29.39 -12.54 29.00
CA GLN A 314 28.49 -11.68 28.21
C GLN A 314 28.26 -12.25 26.80
N ILE A 315 29.31 -12.75 26.16
CA ILE A 315 29.23 -13.41 24.85
C ILE A 315 28.38 -14.68 24.92
N GLU A 316 28.59 -15.54 25.92
CA GLU A 316 27.77 -16.75 26.11
C GLU A 316 26.30 -16.42 26.36
N LYS A 317 25.99 -15.35 27.11
CA LYS A 317 24.61 -14.87 27.26
C LYS A 317 24.00 -14.43 25.91
N ASN A 318 24.74 -13.67 25.11
CA ASN A 318 24.26 -13.21 23.80
C ASN A 318 24.06 -14.39 22.83
N VAL A 319 24.96 -15.39 22.86
CA VAL A 319 24.81 -16.65 22.13
C VAL A 319 23.51 -17.37 22.51
N GLU A 320 23.19 -17.44 23.80
CA GLU A 320 21.95 -18.06 24.30
C GLU A 320 20.69 -17.29 23.85
N GLU A 321 20.72 -15.96 23.89
CA GLU A 321 19.61 -15.10 23.44
C GLU A 321 19.39 -15.16 21.92
N ASP A 322 20.46 -15.13 21.13
CA ASP A 322 20.43 -15.31 19.68
C ASP A 322 19.92 -16.71 19.30
N TYR A 323 20.35 -17.74 20.02
CA TYR A 323 19.92 -19.12 19.80
C TYR A 323 18.41 -19.28 20.05
N VAL A 324 17.92 -18.83 21.20
CA VAL A 324 16.48 -18.84 21.54
C VAL A 324 15.67 -18.07 20.49
N THR A 325 16.18 -16.93 20.02
CA THR A 325 15.53 -16.11 18.98
C THR A 325 15.52 -16.80 17.62
N ASN A 326 16.61 -17.46 17.22
CA ASN A 326 16.71 -18.24 15.99
C ASN A 326 15.73 -19.44 16.02
N VAL A 327 15.72 -20.22 17.11
CA VAL A 327 14.77 -21.33 17.31
C VAL A 327 13.31 -20.85 17.28
N ARG A 328 13.00 -19.70 17.91
CA ARG A 328 11.66 -19.08 17.87
C ARG A 328 11.25 -18.70 16.44
N ASN A 329 12.14 -18.07 15.68
CA ASN A 329 11.88 -17.65 14.30
C ASN A 329 11.71 -18.86 13.36
N ASN A 330 12.51 -19.90 13.53
CA ASN A 330 12.39 -21.15 12.76
C ASN A 330 11.10 -21.89 13.11
N CYS A 331 10.73 -21.99 14.39
CA CYS A 331 9.44 -22.56 14.80
C CYS A 331 8.26 -21.80 14.19
N TRP A 332 8.31 -20.46 14.17
CA TRP A 332 7.28 -19.66 13.51
C TRP A 332 7.19 -19.98 12.01
N LYS A 333 8.33 -20.11 11.33
CA LYS A 333 8.41 -20.48 9.90
C LYS A 333 7.91 -21.89 9.62
N GLU A 334 8.26 -22.88 10.44
CA GLU A 334 7.73 -24.25 10.38
C GLU A 334 6.20 -24.25 10.56
N ARG A 335 5.68 -23.48 11.53
CA ARG A 335 4.24 -23.41 11.80
C ARG A 335 3.48 -22.72 10.67
N GLN A 336 4.05 -21.65 10.11
CA GLN A 336 3.48 -20.95 8.97
C GLN A 336 3.42 -21.87 7.75
N THR A 337 4.54 -22.48 7.37
CA THR A 337 4.61 -23.41 6.22
C THR A 337 3.69 -24.63 6.36
N LYS A 338 3.56 -25.21 7.57
CA LYS A 338 2.56 -26.27 7.84
C LYS A 338 1.12 -25.77 7.70
N THR A 339 0.83 -24.55 8.16
CA THR A 339 -0.49 -23.92 8.03
C THR A 339 -0.83 -23.61 6.57
N ASP A 340 0.14 -23.10 5.80
CA ASP A 340 -0.01 -22.79 4.38
C ASP A 340 -0.25 -24.06 3.55
N LEU A 341 0.46 -25.16 3.85
CA LEU A 341 0.22 -26.47 3.23
C LEU A 341 -1.19 -27.01 3.54
N LEU A 342 -1.67 -26.89 4.78
CA LEU A 342 -3.03 -27.29 5.15
C LEU A 342 -4.10 -26.42 4.47
N TYR A 343 -3.85 -25.10 4.35
CA TYR A 343 -4.72 -24.19 3.64
C TYR A 343 -4.79 -24.53 2.14
N ALA A 344 -3.63 -24.71 1.49
CA ALA A 344 -3.55 -25.12 0.10
C ALA A 344 -4.25 -26.47 -0.14
N ALA A 345 -4.02 -27.47 0.72
CA ALA A 345 -4.71 -28.75 0.67
C ALA A 345 -6.24 -28.61 0.73
N LYS A 346 -6.75 -27.68 1.56
CA LYS A 346 -8.19 -27.40 1.69
C LYS A 346 -8.76 -26.67 0.47
N VAL A 347 -8.01 -25.72 -0.11
CA VAL A 347 -8.42 -24.95 -1.30
C VAL A 347 -8.45 -25.82 -2.55
N TYR A 348 -7.38 -26.59 -2.80
CA TYR A 348 -7.25 -27.43 -3.99
C TYR A 348 -7.83 -28.85 -3.83
N ARG A 349 -8.28 -29.21 -2.62
CA ARG A 349 -8.76 -30.55 -2.24
C ARG A 349 -7.73 -31.66 -2.51
N ASP A 350 -6.45 -31.37 -2.33
CA ASP A 350 -5.34 -32.30 -2.55
C ASP A 350 -4.88 -32.97 -1.24
N ASP A 351 -5.20 -34.25 -1.09
CA ASP A 351 -4.77 -35.08 0.05
C ASP A 351 -3.24 -35.27 0.13
N ARG A 352 -2.50 -35.10 -0.97
CA ARG A 352 -1.02 -35.18 -0.95
C ARG A 352 -0.43 -34.03 -0.15
N MET A 353 -0.93 -32.82 -0.34
CA MET A 353 -0.53 -31.64 0.44
C MET A 353 -0.92 -31.79 1.91
N ARG A 354 -2.09 -32.37 2.19
CA ARG A 354 -2.54 -32.66 3.57
C ARG A 354 -1.60 -33.62 4.28
N ARG A 355 -1.30 -34.78 3.67
CA ARG A 355 -0.33 -35.75 4.21
C ARG A 355 1.07 -35.14 4.38
N LYS A 356 1.52 -34.31 3.44
CA LYS A 356 2.80 -33.59 3.55
C LYS A 356 2.84 -32.66 4.77
N ALA A 357 1.74 -31.95 5.05
CA ALA A 357 1.64 -31.11 6.25
C ALA A 357 1.56 -31.93 7.55
N GLU A 358 0.87 -33.08 7.54
CA GLU A 358 0.79 -34.01 8.67
C GLU A 358 2.17 -34.59 9.01
N LEU A 359 2.91 -35.06 8.00
CA LEU A 359 4.27 -35.62 8.10
C LEU A 359 5.38 -34.57 8.36
N MET A 360 5.10 -33.27 8.17
CA MET A 360 6.07 -32.22 8.42
C MET A 360 6.44 -32.17 9.91
N THR A 361 7.70 -32.45 10.21
CA THR A 361 8.26 -32.32 11.55
C THR A 361 8.39 -30.85 11.93
N MET A 362 8.30 -30.61 13.24
CA MET A 362 8.20 -29.28 13.86
C MET A 362 9.32 -29.16 14.89
N ASP A 363 10.55 -29.48 14.48
CA ASP A 363 11.62 -29.80 15.42
C ASP A 363 12.17 -28.54 16.11
N ASN A 364 12.17 -27.38 15.43
CA ASN A 364 12.46 -26.11 16.08
C ASN A 364 11.36 -25.73 17.08
N CYS A 365 10.09 -26.06 16.83
CA CYS A 365 9.04 -25.84 17.83
C CYS A 365 9.17 -26.76 19.05
N LYS A 366 9.55 -28.03 18.88
CA LYS A 366 9.83 -28.94 20.01
C LYS A 366 10.96 -28.40 20.89
N GLU A 367 12.03 -27.89 20.28
CA GLU A 367 13.14 -27.29 21.02
C GLU A 367 12.74 -25.96 21.67
N LEU A 368 11.89 -25.15 21.03
CA LEU A 368 11.32 -23.95 21.65
C LEU A 368 10.49 -24.30 22.90
N ASP A 369 9.67 -25.34 22.84
CA ASP A 369 8.87 -25.81 23.99
C ASP A 369 9.77 -26.35 25.10
N ARG A 370 10.84 -27.08 24.77
CA ARG A 370 11.88 -27.50 25.74
C ARG A 370 12.53 -26.29 26.42
N LEU A 371 12.93 -25.28 25.67
CA LEU A 371 13.53 -24.05 26.19
C LEU A 371 12.54 -23.30 27.10
N ASN A 372 11.28 -23.15 26.67
CA ASN A 372 10.21 -22.53 27.48
C ASN A 372 9.99 -23.28 28.80
N ASN A 373 10.07 -24.61 28.81
CA ASN A 373 9.94 -25.41 30.02
C ASN A 373 11.13 -25.24 30.97
N LEU A 374 12.36 -25.12 30.46
CA LEU A 374 13.54 -24.81 31.26
C LEU A 374 13.41 -23.44 31.95
N PHE A 375 12.93 -22.41 31.24
CA PHE A 375 12.72 -21.07 31.82
C PHE A 375 11.49 -20.95 32.76
N ARG A 376 10.57 -21.93 32.75
CA ARG A 376 9.39 -21.95 33.64
C ARG A 376 9.57 -22.77 34.92
N GLY A 377 10.62 -23.60 34.99
CA GLY A 377 10.89 -24.49 36.12
C GLY A 377 12.07 -24.08 37.01
N GLY A 378 12.54 -22.83 36.89
CA GLY A 378 13.66 -22.25 37.66
C GLY A 378 13.22 -21.16 38.61
#